data_AF-A0A453IIB1-F1
#
_entry.id   AF-A0A453IIB1-F1
#
_cell.length_a   1.000
_cell.length_b   1.000
_cell.length_c   1.000
_cell.angle_alpha   90.00
_cell.angle_beta   90.00
_cell.angle_gamma   90.00
#
_symmetry.space_group_name_H-M   'P 1'
#
loop_
_entity.id
_entity.type
_entity.pdbx_description
1 polymer ?
#
loop_
_entity_poly.entity_id
_entity_poly.type
_entity_poly.pdbx_seq_one_letter_code
_entity_poly.pdbx_strand_id
1 'polypeptide(L)'
;MARASAGIGAPDARPEEDSCNILSSFDMDHDMLDWEQTVAIAWSVNSSRCLEALDVDRTIRKQFRLSHADVAVTPYHPIEFLVKFNHKAHCDETLAAGRVRAGGGIVHIRPWRPLEWAVGAAFNYRVLLCLENVPDYA
;
A
#
# COMPACT_ATOMS: atom_id res chain seq x y z
N MET A 1 34.99 -10.26 23.37
CA MET A 1 34.09 -11.43 23.40
C MET A 1 33.26 -11.40 22.12
N ALA A 2 33.47 -12.35 21.23
CA ALA A 2 32.77 -12.41 19.94
C ALA A 2 31.33 -12.90 20.15
N ARG A 3 30.34 -12.15 19.64
CA ARG A 3 28.96 -12.62 19.53
C ARG A 3 28.97 -13.80 18.57
N ALA A 4 28.66 -14.99 19.06
CA ALA A 4 28.37 -16.12 18.20
C ALA A 4 27.17 -15.74 17.33
N SER A 5 27.37 -15.72 16.01
CA SER A 5 26.27 -15.69 15.06
C SER A 5 25.43 -16.94 15.34
N ALA A 6 24.22 -16.75 15.87
CA ALA A 6 23.27 -17.84 16.04
C ALA A 6 23.09 -18.51 14.67
N GLY A 7 23.52 -19.77 14.57
CA GLY A 7 23.40 -20.55 13.34
C GLY A 7 21.94 -20.78 12.97
N ILE A 8 21.69 -21.12 11.71
CA ILE A 8 20.35 -21.54 11.25
C ILE A 8 19.86 -22.68 12.15
N GLY A 9 18.69 -22.52 12.76
CA GLY A 9 18.10 -23.51 13.68
C GLY A 9 18.52 -23.40 15.15
N ALA A 10 19.16 -22.29 15.56
CA ALA A 10 19.49 -22.07 16.97
C ALA A 10 18.21 -22.01 17.85
N PRO A 11 18.16 -22.75 18.97
CA PRO A 11 16.94 -22.89 19.78
C PRO A 11 16.48 -21.59 20.45
N ASP A 12 17.40 -20.63 20.61
CA ASP A 12 17.15 -19.26 21.11
C ASP A 12 16.54 -18.33 20.05
N ALA A 13 16.57 -18.71 18.78
CA ALA A 13 15.94 -17.99 17.66
C ALA A 13 14.58 -18.61 17.25
N ARG A 14 14.08 -19.59 17.99
CA ARG A 14 12.74 -20.18 17.74
C ARG A 14 11.66 -19.17 18.12
N PRO A 15 10.70 -18.84 17.23
CA PRO A 15 9.56 -18.01 17.61
C PRO A 15 8.74 -18.71 18.70
N GLU A 16 8.21 -17.95 19.67
CA GLU A 16 7.33 -18.49 20.73
C GLU A 16 6.02 -19.06 20.16
N GLU A 17 5.63 -18.58 18.97
CA GLU A 17 4.45 -19.01 18.23
C GLU A 17 4.88 -19.81 16.99
N ASP A 18 4.57 -21.11 16.97
CA ASP A 18 5.01 -22.06 15.93
C ASP A 18 4.06 -22.09 14.70
N SER A 19 2.93 -21.37 14.73
CA SER A 19 1.98 -21.29 13.61
C SER A 19 1.33 -19.89 13.52
N CYS A 20 1.21 -19.38 12.29
CA CYS A 20 0.45 -18.17 11.99
C CYS A 20 -0.57 -18.53 10.91
N ASN A 21 -1.87 -18.47 11.26
CA ASN A 21 -2.96 -18.75 10.34
C ASN A 21 -3.47 -17.41 9.79
N ILE A 22 -3.10 -17.09 8.56
CA ILE A 22 -3.67 -15.95 7.83
C ILE A 22 -4.82 -16.51 6.98
N LEU A 23 -6.04 -16.45 7.51
CA LEU A 23 -7.23 -16.81 6.77
C LEU A 23 -7.58 -15.68 5.80
N SER A 24 -7.60 -15.95 4.50
CA SER A 24 -8.29 -15.07 3.55
C SER A 24 -9.77 -15.17 3.85
N SER A 25 -10.32 -14.15 4.49
CA SER A 25 -11.76 -14.07 4.73
C SER A 25 -12.43 -13.29 3.61
N PHE A 26 -13.73 -13.53 3.39
CA PHE A 26 -14.53 -12.76 2.45
C PHE A 26 -14.41 -11.25 2.67
N ASP A 27 -14.34 -10.81 3.93
CA ASP A 27 -14.19 -9.39 4.29
C ASP A 27 -12.83 -8.84 3.85
N MET A 28 -11.74 -9.62 3.95
CA MET A 28 -10.42 -9.20 3.47
C MET A 28 -10.37 -9.08 1.95
N ASP A 29 -11.01 -10.02 1.23
CA ASP A 29 -11.07 -9.99 -0.23
C ASP A 29 -11.93 -8.80 -0.70
N HIS A 30 -13.05 -8.54 -0.01
CA HIS A 30 -13.92 -7.39 -0.29
C HIS A 30 -13.20 -6.06 -0.02
N ASP A 31 -12.49 -5.95 1.11
CA ASP A 31 -11.69 -4.77 1.44
C ASP A 31 -10.56 -4.58 0.42
N MET A 32 -9.87 -5.64 0.00
CA MET A 32 -8.84 -5.54 -1.02
C MET A 32 -9.40 -5.02 -2.36
N LEU A 33 -10.57 -5.52 -2.78
CA LEU A 33 -11.27 -5.04 -3.97
C LEU A 33 -11.71 -3.57 -3.85
N ASP A 34 -12.22 -3.16 -2.69
CA ASP A 34 -12.56 -1.76 -2.43
C ASP A 34 -11.31 -0.88 -2.57
N TRP A 35 -10.19 -1.29 -1.98
CA TRP A 35 -8.94 -0.55 -2.03
C TRP A 35 -8.37 -0.46 -3.44
N GLU A 36 -8.38 -1.56 -4.21
CA GLU A 36 -7.99 -1.55 -5.63
C GLU A 36 -8.78 -0.55 -6.47
N GLN A 37 -10.06 -0.36 -6.16
CA GLN A 37 -10.96 0.48 -6.94
C GLN A 37 -10.95 1.95 -6.53
N THR A 38 -10.57 2.23 -5.28
CA THR A 38 -10.75 3.56 -4.68
C THR A 38 -9.46 4.17 -4.16
N VAL A 39 -8.32 3.49 -4.33
CA VAL A 39 -7.02 3.99 -3.87
C VAL A 39 -6.10 4.28 -5.04
N ALA A 40 -5.45 5.43 -4.98
CA ALA A 40 -4.37 5.82 -5.85
C ALA A 40 -3.10 6.10 -5.06
N ILE A 41 -1.97 5.97 -5.74
CA ILE A 41 -0.65 6.34 -5.23
C ILE A 41 -0.27 7.67 -5.87
N ALA A 42 0.19 8.62 -5.05
CA ALA A 42 0.69 9.90 -5.51
C ALA A 42 2.16 10.10 -5.09
N TRP A 43 2.99 10.57 -6.03
CA TRP A 43 4.39 10.87 -5.77
C TRP A 43 4.88 12.03 -6.64
N SER A 44 5.80 12.80 -6.11
CA SER A 44 6.53 13.84 -6.84
C SER A 44 7.87 13.30 -7.32
N VAL A 45 8.26 13.70 -8.53
CA VAL A 45 9.56 13.32 -9.12
C VAL A 45 10.61 14.42 -8.91
N ASN A 46 10.18 15.68 -8.77
CA ASN A 46 11.05 16.85 -8.74
C ASN A 46 10.47 17.98 -7.86
N SER A 47 10.03 17.67 -6.65
CA SER A 47 9.59 18.71 -5.73
C SER A 47 10.83 19.40 -5.14
N SER A 48 11.00 20.69 -5.43
CA SER A 48 12.04 21.54 -4.81
C SER A 48 11.75 21.85 -3.33
N ARG A 49 10.54 21.51 -2.87
CA ARG A 49 10.08 21.59 -1.49
C ARG A 49 9.60 20.22 -1.04
N CYS A 50 9.82 19.88 0.23
CA CYS A 50 9.14 18.75 0.83
C CYS A 50 7.62 19.01 0.74
N LEU A 51 6.94 18.18 -0.04
CA LEU A 51 5.52 18.32 -0.31
C LEU A 51 4.78 17.68 0.86
N GLU A 52 3.73 18.32 1.38
CA GLU A 52 2.94 17.74 2.46
C GLU A 52 1.67 17.08 1.91
N ALA A 53 1.17 16.05 2.61
CA ALA A 53 -0.07 15.37 2.24
C ALA A 53 -1.24 16.35 2.10
N LEU A 54 -1.27 17.39 2.95
CA LEU A 54 -2.26 18.45 2.94
C LEU A 54 -2.21 19.31 1.66
N ASP A 55 -1.02 19.51 1.06
CA ASP A 55 -0.89 20.22 -0.20
C ASP A 55 -1.42 19.39 -1.38
N VAL A 56 -1.11 18.08 -1.38
CA VAL A 56 -1.66 17.14 -2.38
C VAL A 56 -3.17 17.07 -2.27
N ASP A 57 -3.70 16.91 -1.05
CA ASP A 57 -5.12 16.85 -0.75
C ASP A 57 -5.86 18.09 -1.26
N ARG A 58 -5.37 19.29 -0.92
CA ARG A 58 -5.94 20.56 -1.40
C ARG A 58 -5.93 20.67 -2.92
N THR A 59 -4.82 20.26 -3.57
CA THR A 59 -4.72 20.30 -5.02
C THR A 59 -5.70 19.33 -5.68
N ILE A 60 -5.78 18.08 -5.23
CA ILE A 60 -6.69 17.08 -5.78
C ILE A 60 -8.14 17.56 -5.62
N ARG A 61 -8.52 18.00 -4.42
CA ARG A 61 -9.87 18.52 -4.16
C ARG A 61 -10.22 19.71 -5.04
N LYS A 62 -9.29 20.66 -5.19
CA LYS A 62 -9.51 21.84 -6.04
C LYS A 62 -9.64 21.47 -7.52
N GLN A 63 -8.81 20.56 -8.01
CA GLN A 63 -8.76 20.19 -9.42
C GLN A 63 -9.98 19.38 -9.85
N PHE A 64 -10.39 18.41 -9.03
CA PHE A 64 -11.51 17.50 -9.32
C PHE A 64 -12.82 17.90 -8.61
N ARG A 65 -12.85 19.09 -7.99
CA ARG A 65 -14.04 19.66 -7.29
C ARG A 65 -14.60 18.72 -6.22
N LEU A 66 -13.72 18.06 -5.47
CA LEU A 66 -14.09 17.11 -4.42
C LEU A 66 -14.25 17.83 -3.07
N SER A 67 -15.14 17.30 -2.23
CA SER A 67 -15.27 17.73 -0.84
C SER A 67 -14.17 17.12 0.02
N HIS A 68 -14.08 17.59 1.27
CA HIS A 68 -13.21 16.99 2.28
C HIS A 68 -13.64 15.56 2.67
N ALA A 69 -14.90 15.20 2.45
CA ALA A 69 -15.37 13.86 2.77
C ALA A 69 -14.95 12.87 1.68
N ASP A 70 -14.79 13.31 0.43
CA ASP A 70 -14.66 12.42 -0.73
C ASP A 70 -13.25 11.85 -0.93
N VAL A 71 -12.24 12.49 -0.35
CA VAL A 71 -10.84 12.10 -0.51
C VAL A 71 -10.04 12.35 0.77
N ALA A 72 -9.17 11.40 1.08
CA ALA A 72 -8.18 11.50 2.15
C ALA A 72 -6.80 11.19 1.59
N VAL A 73 -5.83 12.06 1.87
CA VAL A 73 -4.42 11.85 1.53
C VAL A 73 -3.62 11.59 2.79
N THR A 74 -2.92 10.46 2.82
CA THR A 74 -2.05 10.07 3.94
C THR A 74 -0.63 9.86 3.46
N PRO A 75 0.41 10.26 4.23
CA PRO A 75 1.78 9.88 3.96
C PRO A 75 1.93 8.35 3.89
N TYR A 76 2.66 7.82 2.91
CA TYR A 76 2.76 6.36 2.71
C TYR A 76 4.15 5.90 2.30
N HIS A 77 5.03 5.67 3.28
CA HIS A 77 6.39 5.19 3.04
C HIS A 77 6.40 3.73 2.51
N PRO A 78 7.19 3.36 1.47
CA PRO A 78 8.32 4.08 0.86
C PRO A 78 7.96 5.09 -0.23
N ILE A 79 6.69 5.22 -0.59
CA ILE A 79 6.20 6.23 -1.52
C ILE A 79 5.93 7.55 -0.74
N GLU A 80 5.55 8.62 -1.43
CA GLU A 80 5.22 9.87 -0.75
C GLU A 80 3.79 9.84 -0.17
N PHE A 81 2.76 9.51 -0.97
CA PHE A 81 1.37 9.61 -0.53
C PHE A 81 0.47 8.50 -1.04
N LEU A 82 -0.48 8.12 -0.19
CA LEU A 82 -1.65 7.32 -0.53
C LEU A 82 -2.87 8.24 -0.61
N VAL A 83 -3.70 8.06 -1.63
CA VAL A 83 -4.92 8.83 -1.85
C VAL A 83 -6.09 7.87 -1.85
N LYS A 84 -6.92 7.90 -0.79
CA LYS A 84 -8.14 7.12 -0.68
C LYS A 84 -9.34 7.98 -1.07
N PHE A 85 -10.14 7.50 -2.00
CA PHE A 85 -11.40 8.10 -2.41
C PHE A 85 -12.57 7.34 -1.79
N ASN A 86 -13.68 8.02 -1.53
CA ASN A 86 -14.93 7.34 -1.13
C ASN A 86 -15.68 6.74 -2.32
N HIS A 87 -15.43 7.26 -3.52
CA HIS A 87 -16.16 6.87 -4.73
C HIS A 87 -15.17 6.52 -5.83
N LYS A 88 -15.38 5.33 -6.42
CA LYS A 88 -14.60 4.84 -7.57
C LYS A 88 -14.56 5.85 -8.72
N ALA A 89 -15.67 6.53 -9.02
CA ALA A 89 -15.73 7.50 -10.11
C ALA A 89 -14.72 8.65 -9.95
N HIS A 90 -14.49 9.13 -8.72
CA HIS A 90 -13.50 10.17 -8.44
C HIS A 90 -12.07 9.64 -8.52
N CYS A 91 -11.86 8.39 -8.11
CA CYS A 91 -10.59 7.70 -8.30
C CYS A 91 -10.28 7.59 -9.80
N ASP A 92 -11.21 7.06 -10.60
CA ASP A 92 -11.06 6.87 -12.04
C ASP A 92 -10.80 8.19 -12.78
N GLU A 93 -11.51 9.26 -12.43
CA GLU A 93 -11.28 10.60 -13.00
C GLU A 93 -9.87 11.14 -12.67
N THR A 94 -9.44 10.95 -11.42
CA THR A 94 -8.12 11.37 -10.96
C THR A 94 -7.00 10.55 -11.61
N LEU A 95 -7.23 9.24 -11.79
CA LEU A 95 -6.33 8.32 -12.50
C LEU A 95 -6.25 8.64 -14.00
N ALA A 96 -7.37 8.98 -14.63
CA ALA A 96 -7.40 9.37 -16.04
C ALA A 96 -6.60 10.65 -16.31
N ALA A 97 -6.60 11.59 -15.36
CA ALA A 97 -5.73 12.76 -15.44
C ALA A 97 -4.24 12.41 -15.26
N GLY A 98 -3.93 11.41 -14.43
CA GLY A 98 -2.58 10.84 -14.22
C GLY A 98 -1.55 11.75 -13.55
N ARG A 99 -1.85 13.04 -13.40
CA ARG A 99 -0.98 14.02 -12.75
C ARG A 99 -1.74 15.26 -12.29
N VAL A 100 -1.23 15.89 -11.24
CA VAL A 100 -1.72 17.16 -10.69
C VAL A 100 -0.56 18.09 -10.39
N ARG A 101 -0.83 19.40 -10.27
CA ARG A 101 0.20 20.40 -9.96
C ARG A 101 0.07 20.85 -8.49
N ALA A 102 0.96 20.38 -7.64
CA ALA A 102 0.97 20.70 -6.20
C ALA A 102 2.36 21.22 -5.78
N GLY A 103 2.42 22.13 -4.81
CA GLY A 103 3.69 22.62 -4.24
C GLY A 103 4.69 23.23 -5.24
N GLY A 104 4.24 23.68 -6.41
CA GLY A 104 5.10 24.18 -7.50
C GLY A 104 5.70 23.09 -8.40
N GLY A 105 5.44 21.81 -8.10
CA GLY A 105 5.89 20.65 -8.88
C GLY A 105 4.74 19.90 -9.56
N ILE A 106 5.11 18.82 -10.26
CA ILE A 106 4.16 17.84 -10.80
C ILE A 106 4.13 16.66 -9.83
N VAL A 107 2.92 16.28 -9.42
CA VAL A 107 2.64 15.06 -8.67
C VAL A 107 2.00 14.08 -9.63
N HIS A 108 2.63 12.94 -9.81
CA HIS A 108 2.12 11.85 -10.62
C HIS A 108 1.15 11.02 -9.79
N ILE A 109 0.13 10.48 -10.47
CA ILE A 109 -0.91 9.65 -9.86
C ILE A 109 -1.03 8.37 -10.68
N ARG A 110 -1.09 7.23 -9.99
CA ARG A 110 -1.29 5.92 -10.60
C ARG A 110 -2.18 5.05 -9.71
N PRO A 111 -2.81 3.99 -10.26
CA PRO A 111 -3.63 3.10 -9.44
C PRO A 111 -2.77 2.41 -8.40
N TRP A 112 -3.32 2.25 -7.19
CA TRP A 112 -2.72 1.37 -6.20
C TRP A 112 -2.86 -0.08 -6.68
N ARG A 113 -1.82 -0.89 -6.44
CA ARG A 113 -1.85 -2.32 -6.75
C ARG A 113 -1.52 -3.11 -5.50
N PRO A 114 -2.28 -4.17 -5.20
CA PRO A 114 -1.93 -5.09 -4.15
C PRO A 114 -0.54 -5.67 -4.44
N LEU A 115 0.20 -5.93 -3.36
CA LEU A 115 1.49 -6.61 -3.40
C LEU A 115 2.62 -5.89 -4.16
N GLU A 116 2.41 -4.67 -4.67
CA GLU A 116 3.47 -3.92 -5.35
C GLU A 116 4.71 -3.72 -4.45
N TRP A 117 4.48 -3.61 -3.15
CA TRP A 117 5.52 -3.51 -2.12
C TRP A 117 5.53 -4.72 -1.18
N ALA A 118 4.99 -5.86 -1.61
CA ALA A 118 5.14 -7.09 -0.84
C ALA A 118 6.64 -7.43 -0.78
N VAL A 119 7.21 -7.34 0.41
CA VAL A 119 8.59 -7.76 0.65
C VAL A 119 8.58 -9.27 0.82
N GLY A 120 9.23 -9.98 -0.09
CA GLY A 120 9.51 -11.40 0.10
C GLY A 120 10.39 -11.57 1.33
N ALA A 121 9.85 -12.12 2.41
CA ALA A 121 10.61 -12.47 3.60
C ALA A 121 11.20 -13.87 3.42
N ALA A 122 12.53 -13.98 3.40
CA ALA A 122 13.21 -15.26 3.52
C ALA A 122 13.28 -15.61 5.01
N PHE A 123 12.42 -16.53 5.44
CA PHE A 123 12.45 -17.05 6.80
C PHE A 123 13.55 -18.12 6.93
N ASN A 124 14.44 -17.96 7.90
CA ASN A 124 15.53 -18.91 8.18
C ASN A 124 15.09 -20.14 9.00
N TYR A 125 13.79 -20.45 9.00
CA TYR A 125 13.19 -21.58 9.67
C TYR A 125 12.35 -22.39 8.69
N ARG A 126 12.17 -23.69 8.98
CA ARG A 126 11.32 -24.57 8.16
C ARG A 126 9.86 -24.18 8.36
N VAL A 127 9.31 -23.41 7.42
CA VAL A 127 7.88 -23.05 7.41
C VAL A 127 7.09 -24.19 6.74
N LEU A 128 6.00 -24.61 7.40
CA LEU A 128 4.94 -25.37 6.73
C LEU A 128 3.82 -24.39 6.38
N LEU A 129 3.61 -24.13 5.09
CA LEU A 129 2.49 -23.32 4.61
C LEU A 129 1.34 -24.25 4.23
N CYS A 130 0.21 -24.14 4.93
CA CYS A 130 -1.03 -24.80 4.58
C CYS A 130 -1.94 -23.80 3.86
N LEU A 131 -2.23 -24.05 2.58
CA LEU A 131 -3.21 -23.30 1.81
C LEU A 131 -4.47 -24.16 1.67
N GLU A 132 -5.59 -23.70 2.21
CA GLU A 132 -6.88 -24.39 2.12
C GLU A 132 -7.77 -23.71 1.06
N ASN A 133 -8.63 -24.49 0.40
CA ASN A 133 -9.57 -24.01 -0.63
C ASN A 133 -8.91 -23.47 -1.92
N VAL A 134 -7.73 -23.97 -2.29
CA VAL A 134 -7.13 -23.69 -3.60
C VAL A 134 -8.02 -24.29 -4.69
N PRO A 135 -8.53 -23.50 -5.66
CA PRO A 135 -9.39 -24.03 -6.69
C PRO A 135 -8.65 -24.97 -7.67
N ASP A 136 -9.32 -26.01 -8.15
CA ASP A 136 -8.73 -27.06 -9.00
C ASP A 136 -8.45 -26.65 -10.46
N TYR A 137 -8.54 -25.37 -10.83
CA TYR A 137 -8.28 -24.93 -12.20
C TYR A 137 -6.81 -24.58 -12.42
N ALA A 138 -6.08 -25.53 -13.03
CA ALA A 138 -4.76 -25.35 -13.64
C ALA A 138 -4.87 -25.07 -15.15
#